data_AF-A0A540VTL7-F1
#
_entry.id   AF-A0A540VTL7-F1
#
_cell.length_a   1.000
_cell.length_b   1.000
_cell.length_c   1.000
_cell.angle_alpha   90.00
_cell.angle_beta   90.00
_cell.angle_gamma   90.00
#
_symmetry.space_group_name_H-M   'P 1'
#
loop_
_entity.id
_entity.type
_entity.pdbx_description
1 polymer ?
#
loop_
_entity_poly.entity_id
_entity_poly.type
_entity_poly.pdbx_seq_one_letter_code
_entity_poly.pdbx_strand_id
1 'polypeptide(L)'
;MGPGGISPWSLLLILVIVLLLFGTKKLRNVGTDLGGALKGFKSAMSDGEKQAKEAKDSLEQEDGESSTQNQHRESVDEKDTADKKSDGS
;
A
#
# COMPACT_ATOMS: atom_id res chain seq x y z
N MET A 1 4.70 -35.66 -1.30
CA MET A 1 4.01 -36.05 -0.06
C MET A 1 3.90 -34.81 0.82
N GLY A 2 2.78 -34.08 0.75
CA GLY A 2 2.57 -32.86 1.52
C GLY A 2 2.25 -33.17 3.00
N PRO A 3 2.39 -32.19 3.90
CA PRO A 3 2.20 -32.43 5.34
C PRO A 3 0.79 -32.95 5.64
N GLY A 4 0.73 -34.24 5.99
CA GLY A 4 -0.29 -34.85 6.83
C GLY A 4 -1.73 -34.81 6.32
N GLY A 5 -2.16 -35.88 5.63
CA GLY A 5 -3.42 -36.63 5.83
C GLY A 5 -4.80 -35.94 5.85
N ILE A 6 -4.88 -34.62 5.91
CA ILE A 6 -6.14 -33.87 6.00
C ILE A 6 -6.57 -33.57 4.58
N SER A 7 -7.43 -34.45 4.05
CA SER A 7 -8.06 -34.23 2.77
C SER A 7 -8.93 -32.96 2.85
N PRO A 8 -8.82 -32.03 1.89
CA PRO A 8 -9.71 -30.86 1.81
C PRO A 8 -11.21 -31.24 1.84
N TRP A 9 -11.52 -32.46 1.38
CA TRP A 9 -12.87 -33.03 1.43
C TRP A 9 -13.39 -33.29 2.85
N SER A 10 -12.53 -33.69 3.77
CA SER A 10 -12.90 -33.93 5.18
C SER A 10 -13.21 -32.61 5.89
N LEU A 11 -12.42 -31.56 5.62
CA LEU A 11 -12.65 -30.22 6.18
C LEU A 11 -13.99 -29.63 5.72
N LEU A 12 -14.37 -29.84 4.45
CA LEU A 12 -15.65 -29.37 3.93
C LEU A 12 -16.84 -30.03 4.66
N LEU A 13 -16.78 -31.35 4.88
CA LEU A 13 -17.85 -32.08 5.59
C LEU A 13 -18.00 -31.59 7.03
N ILE A 14 -16.88 -31.40 7.74
CA ILE A 14 -16.88 -30.87 9.11
C ILE A 14 -17.46 -29.46 9.14
N LEU A 15 -17.10 -28.61 8.18
CA LEU A 15 -17.63 -27.25 8.06
C LEU A 15 -19.16 -27.24 7.92
N VAL A 16 -19.72 -28.14 7.10
CA VAL A 16 -21.17 -28.29 6.95
C VAL A 16 -21.83 -28.65 8.28
N ILE A 17 -21.27 -29.61 9.03
CA ILE A 17 -21.80 -30.01 10.35
C ILE A 17 -21.76 -28.82 11.32
N VAL A 18 -20.64 -28.10 11.40
CA VAL A 18 -20.50 -26.91 12.26
C VAL A 18 -21.53 -25.84 11.88
N LEU A 19 -21.74 -25.60 10.59
CA LEU A 19 -22.75 -24.65 10.11
C LEU A 19 -24.17 -25.05 10.49
N LEU A 20 -24.49 -26.34 10.52
CA LEU A 20 -25.80 -26.84 10.94
C LEU A 20 -25.99 -26.74 12.46
N LEU A 21 -24.94 -27.00 13.25
CA LEU A 21 -24.99 -26.91 14.72
C LEU A 21 -25.10 -25.47 15.22
N PHE A 22 -24.25 -24.58 14.70
CA PHE A 22 -24.17 -23.18 15.15
C PHE A 22 -25.10 -22.26 14.35
N GLY A 23 -25.52 -22.68 13.16
CA GLY A 23 -26.23 -21.84 12.20
C GLY A 23 -25.31 -20.84 11.50
N THR A 24 -25.65 -20.49 10.25
CA THR A 24 -24.90 -19.50 9.45
C THR A 24 -24.93 -18.09 10.07
N LYS A 25 -25.95 -17.76 10.86
CA LYS A 25 -26.13 -16.43 11.45
C LYS A 25 -25.10 -16.12 12.55
N LYS A 26 -24.80 -17.10 13.42
CA LYS A 26 -23.73 -16.96 14.44
C LYS A 26 -22.36 -16.98 13.79
N LEU A 27 -22.13 -17.88 12.84
CA LEU A 27 -20.84 -17.96 12.15
C LEU A 27 -20.55 -16.72 11.31
N ARG A 28 -21.57 -16.06 10.72
CA ARG A 28 -21.39 -14.79 10.01
C ARG A 28 -21.01 -13.67 10.96
N ASN A 29 -21.68 -13.52 12.10
CA ASN A 29 -21.39 -12.44 13.04
C ASN A 29 -19.94 -12.54 13.56
N VAL A 30 -19.56 -13.74 14.01
CA VAL A 30 -18.20 -14.04 14.49
C VAL A 30 -17.19 -13.95 13.34
N GLY A 31 -17.54 -14.47 12.16
CA GLY A 31 -16.68 -14.43 10.98
C GLY A 31 -16.45 -13.02 10.41
N THR A 32 -17.41 -12.10 10.56
CA THR A 32 -17.22 -10.68 10.19
C THR A 32 -16.20 -10.02 11.12
N ASP A 33 -16.29 -10.28 12.43
CA ASP A 33 -15.37 -9.71 13.41
C ASP A 33 -13.94 -10.24 13.23
N LEU A 34 -13.79 -11.58 13.14
CA LEU A 34 -12.51 -12.24 12.89
C LEU A 34 -11.96 -11.91 11.50
N GLY A 35 -12.82 -11.85 10.49
CA GLY A 35 -12.45 -11.53 9.11
C GLY A 35 -11.94 -10.09 8.98
N GLY A 36 -12.55 -9.14 9.70
CA GLY A 36 -12.06 -7.76 9.77
C GLY A 36 -10.66 -7.66 10.37
N ALA A 37 -10.43 -8.34 11.50
CA ALA A 37 -9.12 -8.37 12.16
C ALA A 37 -8.03 -9.02 11.28
N LEU A 38 -8.34 -10.16 10.65
CA LEU A 38 -7.43 -10.86 9.74
C LEU A 38 -7.13 -10.05 8.48
N LYS A 39 -8.10 -9.29 7.95
CA LYS A 39 -7.91 -8.40 6.80
C LYS A 39 -6.89 -7.30 7.12
N GLY A 40 -7.02 -6.65 8.28
CA GLY A 40 -6.08 -5.64 8.76
C GLY A 40 -4.67 -6.21 8.92
N PHE A 41 -4.54 -7.40 9.52
CA PHE A 41 -3.26 -8.09 9.65
C PHE A 41 -2.61 -8.39 8.30
N LYS A 42 -3.37 -8.94 7.34
CA LYS A 42 -2.85 -9.24 6.00
C LYS A 42 -2.44 -7.98 5.23
N SER A 43 -3.22 -6.91 5.36
CA SER A 43 -2.87 -5.60 4.79
C SER A 43 -1.57 -5.07 5.38
N ALA A 44 -1.43 -5.03 6.72
CA ALA A 44 -0.22 -4.55 7.36
C ALA A 44 1.02 -5.39 7.01
N MET A 45 0.86 -6.71 6.91
CA MET A 45 1.95 -7.61 6.49
C MET A 45 2.35 -7.35 5.04
N SER A 46 1.38 -7.23 4.12
CA SER A 46 1.65 -6.96 2.71
C SER A 46 2.23 -5.57 2.47
N ASP A 47 1.85 -4.57 3.26
CA ASP A 47 2.34 -3.20 3.16
C ASP A 47 3.76 -3.08 3.73
N GLY A 48 4.05 -3.82 4.81
CA GLY A 48 5.41 -3.98 5.33
C GLY A 48 6.34 -4.68 4.33
N GLU A 49 5.85 -5.68 3.60
CA GLU A 49 6.63 -6.35 2.54
C GLU A 49 6.88 -5.43 1.32
N LYS A 50 5.93 -4.56 0.97
CA LYS A 50 6.09 -3.55 -0.09
C LYS A 50 7.09 -2.47 0.33
N GLN A 51 6.94 -1.89 1.52
CA GLN A 51 7.89 -0.91 2.05
C GLN A 51 9.30 -1.50 2.21
N ALA A 52 9.42 -2.78 2.59
CA ALA A 52 10.71 -3.46 2.66
C ALA A 52 11.33 -3.78 1.28
N LYS A 53 10.52 -3.82 0.20
CA LYS A 53 11.01 -3.94 -1.18
C LYS A 53 11.40 -2.58 -1.75
N GLU A 54 10.60 -1.54 -1.51
CA GLU A 54 10.88 -0.17 -1.96
C GLU A 54 12.11 0.43 -1.26
N ALA A 55 12.31 0.10 0.03
CA ALA A 55 13.52 0.48 0.76
C ALA A 55 14.79 -0.25 0.30
N LYS A 56 14.68 -1.43 -0.33
CA LYS A 56 15.83 -2.13 -0.91
C LYS A 56 16.20 -1.59 -2.29
N ASP A 57 15.20 -1.24 -3.10
CA ASP A 57 15.40 -0.63 -4.41
C ASP A 57 16.07 0.76 -4.31
N SER A 58 15.81 1.51 -3.23
CA SER A 58 16.49 2.80 -2.95
C SER A 58 17.92 2.67 -2.37
N LEU A 59 18.35 1.49 -1.92
CA LEU A 59 19.70 1.27 -1.37
C LEU A 59 20.69 0.70 -2.42
N GLU A 60 20.19 0.26 -3.57
CA GLU A 60 21.00 -0.25 -4.69
C GLU A 60 21.20 0.80 -5.80
N GLN A 61 20.77 2.04 -5.58
CA GLN A 61 20.84 3.16 -6.52
C GLN A 61 21.64 4.35 -5.95
N GLU A 62 22.74 4.09 -5.24
CA GLU A 62 23.74 5.10 -4.82
C GLU A 62 25.18 4.69 -5.17
N ASP A 63 25.38 3.96 -6.28
CA ASP A 63 26.72 3.76 -6.86
C ASP A 63 26.63 3.79 -8.39
N GLY A 64 26.24 4.95 -8.93
CA GLY A 64 26.06 5.12 -10.37
C GLY A 64 25.62 6.51 -10.75
N GLU A 65 26.60 7.35 -11.08
CA GLU A 65 26.45 8.51 -11.96
C GLU A 65 25.87 9.80 -11.36
N SER A 66 26.67 10.43 -10.49
CA SER A 66 26.69 11.89 -10.41
C SER A 66 27.38 12.44 -11.66
N SER A 67 26.67 12.58 -12.77
CA SER A 67 27.03 13.49 -13.86
C SER A 67 25.81 13.84 -14.72
N THR A 68 25.58 15.15 -14.83
CA THR A 68 24.77 15.79 -15.88
C THR A 68 23.26 15.80 -15.65
N GLN A 69 22.76 16.93 -15.13
CA GLN A 69 21.95 17.88 -15.90
C GLN A 69 21.14 18.77 -14.95
N ASN A 70 21.79 19.77 -14.35
CA ASN A 70 21.09 20.90 -13.75
C ASN A 70 21.05 22.06 -14.75
N GLN A 71 20.15 21.95 -15.73
CA GLN A 71 19.72 23.07 -16.55
C GLN A 71 18.26 22.82 -16.93
N HIS A 72 17.34 23.46 -16.20
CA HIS A 72 16.14 24.11 -16.75
C HIS A 72 15.20 24.51 -15.62
N ARG A 73 15.27 25.78 -15.18
CA ARG A 73 14.12 26.59 -14.72
C ARG A 73 14.60 27.98 -14.33
N GLU A 74 14.82 28.82 -15.34
CA GLU A 74 14.76 30.27 -15.18
C GLU A 74 13.76 30.81 -16.21
N SER A 75 12.57 31.14 -15.71
CA SER A 75 11.54 31.94 -16.37
C SER A 75 10.76 32.61 -15.23
N VAL A 76 11.35 33.65 -14.64
CA VAL A 76 10.97 35.06 -14.85
C VAL A 76 9.49 35.29 -14.50
N ASP A 77 9.23 35.54 -13.21
CA ASP A 77 8.10 36.35 -12.76
C ASP A 77 8.71 37.58 -12.08
N GLU A 78 8.96 38.61 -12.89
CA GLU A 78 9.32 39.94 -12.40
C GLU A 78 8.40 40.93 -13.12
N LYS A 79 7.19 41.05 -12.59
CA LYS A 79 6.31 42.20 -12.82
C LYS A 79 6.08 42.88 -11.49
N ASP A 80 7.02 43.73 -11.10
CA ASP A 80 6.68 44.86 -10.26
C ASP A 80 7.51 46.09 -10.68
N THR A 81 6.81 47.21 -10.71
CA THR A 81 7.32 48.58 -10.67
C THR A 81 8.18 49.12 -11.82
N ALA A 82 7.53 49.74 -12.81
CA ALA A 82 8.01 51.02 -13.39
C ALA A 82 6.94 51.67 -14.28
N ASP A 83 6.02 52.47 -13.71
CA ASP A 83 5.33 53.52 -14.49
C ASP A 83 4.70 54.60 -13.59
N LYS A 84 5.50 55.60 -13.18
CA LYS A 84 5.06 57.00 -13.07
C LYS A 84 6.22 57.98 -12.82
N LYS A 85 6.17 59.10 -13.56
CA LYS A 85 6.94 60.35 -13.45
C LYS A 85 8.28 60.41 -14.17
N SER A 86 8.21 60.63 -15.47
CA SER A 86 9.09 61.60 -16.15
C SER A 86 8.24 62.83 -16.49
N ASP A 87 8.13 63.74 -15.53
CA ASP A 87 7.50 65.04 -15.68
C ASP A 87 8.52 65.94 -16.42
N GLY A 88 8.23 66.26 -17.67
CA GLY A 88 9.01 67.18 -18.50
C GLY A 88 8.11 68.27 -19.07
N SER A 89 7.80 69.27 -18.25
CA SER A 89 7.54 70.70 -18.57
C SER A 89 7.01 71.41 -17.33
#